data_AF-A0A5P8Z3U8-F1
#
_entry.id   AF-A0A5P8Z3U8-F1
#
_cell.length_a   1.000
_cell.length_b   1.000
_cell.length_c   1.000
_cell.angle_alpha   90.00
_cell.angle_beta   90.00
_cell.angle_gamma   90.00
#
_symmetry.space_group_name_H-M   'P 1'
#
loop_
_entity.id
_entity.type
_entity.pdbx_description
1 polymer ?
#
loop_
_entity_poly.entity_id
_entity_poly.type
_entity_poly.pdbx_seq_one_letter_code
_entity_poly.pdbx_strand_id
1 'polypeptide(L)' 'MQAAIDGIGLALVPERLAARPIAEGRLETCLDAFCPSFPGFYLYYPGRLRPSSAFQVVLDALREHG' A
#
# COMPACT_ATOMS: atom_id res chain seq x y z
N MET A 1 8.45 -5.19 -10.30
CA MET A 1 8.86 -3.78 -10.31
C MET A 1 10.17 -3.57 -11.06
N GLN A 2 11.26 -4.28 -10.73
CA GLN A 2 12.57 -4.11 -11.41
C GLN A 2 12.49 -4.22 -12.94
N ALA A 3 11.79 -5.23 -13.47
CA ALA A 3 11.59 -5.37 -14.92
C ALA A 3 10.92 -4.14 -15.58
N ALA A 4 10.02 -3.43 -14.88
CA ALA A 4 9.41 -2.21 -15.42
C ALA A 4 10.40 -1.04 -15.41
N ILE A 5 11.21 -0.93 -14.35
CA ILE A 5 12.30 0.06 -14.24
C ILE A 5 13.34 -0.15 -15.34
N ASP A 6 13.62 -1.41 -15.70
CA ASP A 6 14.57 -1.78 -16.75
C ASP A 6 13.95 -1.69 -18.16
N GLY A 7 12.69 -1.26 -18.29
CA GLY A 7 12.01 -1.10 -19.59
C GLY A 7 11.53 -2.40 -20.25
N ILE A 8 11.45 -3.50 -19.49
CA ILE A 8 11.11 -4.84 -19.97
C ILE A 8 9.59 -5.12 -19.88
N GLY A 9 8.80 -4.22 -19.26
CA GLY A 9 7.34 -4.36 -19.20
C GLY A 9 6.64 -3.40 -18.24
N LEU A 10 5.41 -3.74 -17.87
CA LEU A 10 4.58 -2.97 -16.93
C LEU A 10 4.54 -3.64 -15.55
N ALA A 11 4.27 -2.84 -14.51
CA ALA A 11 4.07 -3.33 -13.15
C ALA A 11 2.79 -2.77 -12.54
N LEU A 12 1.92 -3.65 -12.05
CA LEU A 12 0.76 -3.29 -11.23
C LEU A 12 1.14 -3.45 -9.76
N VAL A 13 1.47 -2.34 -9.09
CA VAL A 13 1.92 -2.30 -7.69
C VAL A 13 1.25 -1.13 -6.96
N PRO A 14 1.14 -1.17 -5.62
CA PRO A 14 0.65 -0.02 -4.84
C PRO A 14 1.45 1.26 -5.11
N GLU A 15 0.78 2.42 -5.14
CA GLU A 15 1.39 3.71 -5.51
C GLU A 15 2.60 4.03 -4.63
N ARG A 16 2.54 3.72 -3.34
CA ARG A 16 3.65 3.94 -2.39
C ARG A 16 4.96 3.28 -2.81
N LEU A 17 4.91 2.14 -3.53
CA LEU A 17 6.10 1.44 -3.98
C LEU A 17 6.69 2.07 -5.24
N ALA A 18 5.84 2.63 -6.12
CA ALA A 18 6.24 3.28 -7.36
C ALA A 18 6.59 4.77 -7.17
N ALA A 19 6.16 5.39 -6.06
CA ALA A 19 6.32 6.83 -5.80
C ALA A 19 7.75 7.34 -5.98
N ARG A 20 8.75 6.62 -5.44
CA ARG A 20 10.15 7.02 -5.56
C ARG A 20 10.68 6.91 -7.00
N PRO A 21 10.59 5.75 -7.68
CA PRO A 21 10.99 5.65 -9.08
C PRO A 21 10.27 6.65 -10.01
N ILE A 22 9.00 6.97 -9.77
CA ILE A 22 8.26 7.98 -10.54
C ILE A 22 8.84 9.38 -10.29
N ALA A 23 9.07 9.75 -9.02
CA ALA A 23 9.67 11.03 -8.67
C ALA A 23 11.10 11.18 -9.23
N GLU A 24 11.84 10.09 -9.34
CA GLU A 24 13.17 10.03 -9.97
C GLU A 24 13.12 10.00 -11.51
N GLY A 25 11.93 10.00 -12.13
CA GLY A 25 11.74 9.96 -13.59
C GLY A 25 12.08 8.61 -14.23
N ARG A 26 12.21 7.54 -13.43
CA ARG A 26 12.54 6.19 -13.87
C ARG A 26 11.33 5.36 -14.25
N LEU A 27 10.14 5.79 -13.84
CA LEU A 27 8.85 5.20 -14.18
C LEU A 27 7.83 6.31 -14.45
N GLU A 28 6.79 5.96 -15.21
CA GLU A 28 5.60 6.78 -15.41
C GLU A 28 4.34 5.94 -15.16
N THR A 29 3.22 6.60 -14.84
CA THR A 29 1.92 5.95 -14.69
C THR A 29 1.27 5.77 -16.06
N CYS A 30 0.54 4.66 -16.22
CA CYS A 30 -0.21 4.37 -17.44
C CYS A 30 -1.43 3.51 -17.12
N LEU A 31 -2.41 3.49 -18.03
CA LEU A 31 -3.62 2.67 -17.92
C LEU A 31 -4.48 2.96 -16.67
N ASP A 32 -4.50 4.22 -16.19
CA ASP A 32 -5.25 4.61 -14.98
C ASP A 32 -6.74 4.21 -15.04
N ALA A 33 -7.35 4.28 -16.24
CA ALA A 33 -8.74 3.86 -16.47
C ALA A 33 -9.02 2.36 -16.25
N PHE A 34 -7.96 1.53 -16.23
CA PHE A 34 -8.05 0.08 -16.05
C PHE A 34 -7.59 -0.35 -14.64
N CYS A 35 -7.22 0.60 -13.77
CA CYS A 35 -6.72 0.29 -12.45
C CYS A 35 -7.89 0.18 -11.45
N PRO A 36 -8.05 -0.96 -10.74
CA PRO A 36 -9.11 -1.10 -9.74
C PRO A 36 -8.82 -0.20 -8.53
N SER A 37 -9.87 0.35 -7.91
CA SER A 37 -9.72 1.08 -6.66
C SER A 37 -9.19 0.16 -5.55
N PHE A 38 -8.11 0.56 -4.89
CA PHE A 38 -7.60 -0.16 -3.72
C PHE A 38 -8.36 0.30 -2.47
N PRO A 39 -9.14 -0.57 -1.79
CA PRO A 39 -9.96 -0.19 -0.64
C PRO A 39 -9.17 0.11 0.63
N GLY A 40 -7.83 0.06 0.56
CA GLY A 40 -6.94 0.24 1.70
C GLY A 40 -6.54 -1.09 2.36
N PHE A 41 -5.74 -0.96 3.42
CA PHE A 41 -5.32 -2.10 4.24
C PHE A 41 -6.33 -2.35 5.36
N TYR A 42 -6.52 -3.62 5.72
CA TYR A 42 -7.39 -4.02 6.83
C TYR A 42 -6.55 -4.55 8.00
N LEU A 43 -6.88 -4.12 9.22
CA LEU A 43 -6.33 -4.68 10.45
C LEU A 43 -7.15 -5.91 10.86
N TYR A 44 -6.56 -7.09 10.75
CA TYR A 44 -7.19 -8.34 11.19
C TYR A 44 -6.77 -8.70 12.62
N TYR A 45 -7.73 -8.77 13.53
CA TYR A 45 -7.53 -9.23 14.90
C TYR A 45 -8.82 -9.87 15.46
N PRO A 46 -8.72 -10.83 16.40
CA PRO A 46 -9.90 -11.52 16.94
C PRO A 46 -10.72 -10.60 17.86
N GLY A 47 -11.90 -10.19 17.41
CA GLY A 47 -12.79 -9.29 18.16
C GLY A 47 -13.41 -9.86 19.45
N ARG A 48 -13.25 -11.16 19.71
CA ARG A 48 -13.83 -11.84 20.90
C ARG A 48 -12.86 -11.89 22.09
N LEU A 49 -11.57 -11.62 21.88
CA LEU A 49 -10.63 -11.48 22.99
C LEU A 49 -10.69 -10.06 23.54
N ARG A 50 -10.66 -9.92 24.87
CA ARG A 50 -10.35 -8.62 25.49
C ARG A 50 -8.91 -8.27 25.12
N PRO A 51 -8.67 -7.25 24.27
CA PRO A 51 -7.31 -6.92 23.89
C PRO A 51 -6.60 -6.35 25.12
N SER A 52 -5.31 -6.62 25.25
CA SER A 52 -4.52 -6.01 26.32
C SER A 52 -4.50 -4.49 26.16
N SER A 53 -4.27 -3.76 27.24
CA SER A 53 -4.10 -2.29 27.19
C SER A 53 -3.00 -1.89 26.21
N ALA A 54 -1.89 -2.64 26.17
CA ALA A 54 -0.81 -2.44 25.20
C ALA A 54 -1.27 -2.63 23.75
N PHE A 55 -2.12 -3.63 23.47
CA PHE A 55 -2.64 -3.85 22.13
C PHE A 55 -3.61 -2.75 21.68
N GLN A 56 -4.40 -2.19 22.61
CA GLN A 56 -5.28 -1.05 22.29
C GLN A 56 -4.48 0.17 21.85
N VAL A 57 -3.38 0.50 22.53
CA VAL A 57 -2.50 1.62 22.15
C VAL A 57 -1.97 1.44 20.72
N VAL A 58 -1.57 0.22 20.35
CA VAL A 58 -1.11 -0.09 18.98
C VAL A 58 -2.26 0.02 17.98
N LEU A 59 -3.44 -0.51 18.32
CA LEU A 59 -4.61 -0.47 17.46
C LEU A 59 -5.07 0.96 17.17
N ASP A 60 -5.07 1.83 18.19
CA ASP A 60 -5.44 3.24 18.06
C ASP A 60 -4.42 3.98 17.19
N ALA A 61 -3.12 3.78 17.43
CA ALA A 61 -2.06 4.36 16.60
C ALA A 61 -2.18 3.95 15.13
N LEU A 62 -2.47 2.67 14.85
CA LEU A 62 -2.61 2.16 13.48
C LEU A 62 -3.91 2.61 12.79
N ARG A 63 -4.97 2.92 13.55
CA ARG A 63 -6.23 3.46 13.01
C ARG A 63 -6.12 4.93 12.62
N GLU A 64 -5.38 5.72 13.39
CA GLU A 64 -5.18 7.15 13.12
C GLU A 64 -4.27 7.42 11.92
N HIS A 65 -3.38 6.48 11.58
CA HIS A 65 -2.38 6.62 10.51
C HIS A 65 -2.70 5.77 9.26
N GLY A 66 -3.88 5.12 9.23
CA GLY A 66 -4.35 4.28 8.13
C GLY A 66 -4.95 5.05 6.96
#